data_AF-A0A5B6W082-F1
#
_entry.id   AF-A0A5B6W082-F1
#
_cell.length_a   1.000
_cell.length_b   1.000
_cell.length_c   1.000
_cell.angle_alpha   90.00
_cell.angle_beta   90.00
_cell.angle_gamma   90.00
#
_symmetry.space_group_name_H-M   'P 1'
#
loop_
_entity.id
_entity.type
_entity.pdbx_description
1 polymer ?
#
loop_
_entity_poly.entity_id
_entity_poly.type
_entity_poly.pdbx_seq_one_letter_code
_entity_poly.pdbx_strand_id
1 'polypeptide(L)'
;MLGVALPWITEYGGQKEERSFSKLKRQAIPTYTMACFLLPKSLCAELERLIAKFWWQKGHGKRGIHWCAWKELCIAKEQGGLGFRNLDLFNVALLAKQAKYFPYSDFINAQLGNLPSLTWKSVWAAKRLLQDGLGWRIGRGDQVSVWNDRWIPGVDCTQSRNFNESIEIELVSSLIDSTRKWKAELIKHTFLESIAQKILQIPLAEEIYEDFQVWYGEHSGEFTVRSAYKLLQDANLAPRDYLLQTDTNNFYKKLWNLQLP
;
A
#
# COMPACT_ATOMS: atom_id res chain seq x y z
N MET A 1 27.14 10.71 -16.33
CA MET A 1 26.25 11.85 -16.00
C MET A 1 25.67 11.84 -14.59
N LEU A 2 25.85 10.78 -13.78
CA LEU A 2 25.46 10.77 -12.35
C LEU A 2 26.50 11.40 -11.40
N GLY A 3 27.76 11.55 -11.84
CA GLY A 3 28.87 12.04 -11.00
C GLY A 3 28.88 13.55 -10.71
N VAL A 4 28.06 14.35 -11.41
CA VAL A 4 28.02 15.82 -11.26
C VAL A 4 26.85 16.30 -10.37
N ALA A 5 25.88 15.43 -10.08
CA ALA A 5 24.73 15.79 -9.23
C ALA A 5 25.02 15.68 -7.73
N LEU A 6 25.86 14.72 -7.33
CA LEU A 6 26.23 14.46 -5.93
C LEU A 6 26.99 15.63 -5.26
N PRO A 7 27.98 16.27 -5.92
CA PRO A 7 28.66 17.43 -5.35
C PRO A 7 27.74 18.66 -5.21
N TRP A 8 26.82 18.87 -6.15
CA TRP A 8 25.92 20.04 -6.13
C TRP A 8 24.87 19.97 -5.00
N ILE A 9 24.35 18.77 -4.69
CA ILE A 9 23.40 18.54 -3.60
C ILE A 9 24.07 18.75 -2.23
N THR A 10 25.34 18.42 -2.10
CA THR A 10 26.11 18.59 -0.86
C THR A 10 26.58 20.04 -0.65
N GLU A 11 26.81 20.79 -1.72
CA GLU A 11 27.31 22.18 -1.66
C GLU A 11 26.20 23.23 -1.48
N TYR A 12 24.97 22.99 -1.98
CA TYR A 12 23.84 23.93 -1.87
C TYR A 12 22.75 23.49 -0.89
N GLY A 13 22.75 22.26 -0.40
CA GLY A 13 21.79 21.75 0.58
C GLY A 13 22.03 22.27 2.01
N GLY A 14 21.97 23.58 2.23
CA GLY A 14 22.12 24.14 3.57
C GLY A 14 20.99 23.71 4.51
N GLN A 15 21.30 23.46 5.80
CA GLN A 15 20.33 23.11 6.85
C GLN A 15 19.09 24.05 6.93
N LYS A 16 19.23 25.28 6.43
CA LYS A 16 18.17 26.30 6.43
C LYS A 16 17.13 26.07 5.32
N GLU A 17 17.54 25.61 4.14
CA GLU A 17 16.64 25.23 3.04
C GLU A 17 15.94 23.91 3.35
N GLU A 18 16.65 22.96 3.96
CA GLU A 18 16.09 21.67 4.38
C GLU A 18 15.01 21.83 5.46
N ARG A 19 15.23 22.72 6.45
CA ARG A 19 14.22 23.08 7.47
C ARG A 19 13.02 23.82 6.88
N SER A 20 13.26 24.75 5.95
CA SER A 20 12.20 25.52 5.29
C SER A 20 11.33 24.62 4.42
N PHE A 21 11.95 23.68 3.71
CA PHE A 21 11.26 22.68 2.90
C PHE A 21 10.51 21.63 3.74
N SER A 22 11.07 21.21 4.88
CA SER A 22 10.37 20.33 5.83
C SER A 22 9.13 21.02 6.45
N LYS A 23 9.19 22.33 6.69
CA LYS A 23 8.02 23.13 7.11
C LYS A 23 7.00 23.24 5.97
N LEU A 24 7.45 23.54 4.75
CA LEU A 24 6.57 23.62 3.57
C LEU A 24 5.91 22.28 3.22
N LYS A 25 6.65 21.15 3.32
CA LYS A 25 6.11 19.79 3.17
C LYS A 25 4.97 19.50 4.13
N ARG A 26 5.06 20.01 5.37
CA ARG A 26 4.02 19.85 6.40
C ARG A 26 2.82 20.78 6.22
N GLN A 27 3.01 21.97 5.63
CA GLN A 27 1.96 22.96 5.43
C GLN A 27 1.29 22.94 4.04
N ALA A 28 1.95 22.43 3.00
CA ALA A 28 1.48 22.48 1.63
C ALA A 28 0.73 21.22 1.16
N ILE A 29 0.97 20.07 1.80
CA ILE A 29 0.28 18.83 1.44
C ILE A 29 -0.95 18.72 2.35
N PRO A 30 -2.18 18.74 1.82
CA PRO A 30 -3.38 18.58 2.62
C PRO A 30 -3.52 17.11 3.04
N THR A 31 -2.64 16.68 3.95
CA THR A 31 -2.47 15.28 4.37
C THR A 31 -3.76 14.73 4.96
N TYR A 32 -4.52 15.57 5.67
CA TYR A 32 -5.86 15.24 6.14
C TYR A 32 -6.81 14.96 4.97
N THR A 33 -6.88 15.86 3.98
CA THR A 33 -7.71 15.65 2.79
C THR A 33 -7.30 14.40 2.02
N MET A 34 -6.01 14.12 1.88
CA MET A 34 -5.50 12.87 1.27
C MET A 34 -5.76 11.62 2.13
N ALA A 35 -5.97 11.76 3.44
CA ALA A 35 -6.35 10.63 4.28
C ALA A 35 -7.84 10.31 4.16
N CYS A 36 -8.68 11.29 3.82
CA CYS A 36 -10.14 11.12 3.72
C CYS A 36 -10.64 10.91 2.29
N PHE A 37 -9.95 11.48 1.29
CA PHE A 37 -10.41 11.53 -0.09
C PHE A 37 -9.32 11.11 -1.08
N LEU A 38 -9.72 10.39 -2.12
CA LEU A 38 -8.86 10.06 -3.24
C LEU A 38 -8.85 11.25 -4.22
N LEU A 39 -7.76 12.00 -4.19
CA LEU A 39 -7.58 13.18 -5.04
C LEU A 39 -7.49 12.79 -6.52
N PRO A 40 -7.89 13.64 -7.47
CA PRO A 40 -7.65 13.38 -8.90
C PRO A 40 -6.16 13.28 -9.22
N LYS A 41 -5.78 12.37 -10.13
CA LYS A 41 -4.37 12.25 -10.58
C LYS A 41 -3.83 13.57 -11.13
N SER A 42 -4.67 14.32 -11.85
CA SER A 42 -4.34 15.66 -12.37
C SER A 42 -3.97 16.63 -11.25
N LEU A 43 -4.72 16.63 -10.14
CA LEU A 43 -4.44 17.47 -8.98
C LEU A 43 -3.15 17.03 -8.28
N CYS A 44 -2.94 15.72 -8.08
CA CYS A 44 -1.67 15.23 -7.55
C CYS A 44 -0.50 15.68 -8.42
N ALA A 45 -0.59 15.53 -9.74
CA ALA A 45 0.44 15.98 -10.69
C ALA A 45 0.63 17.52 -10.68
N GLU A 46 -0.44 18.29 -10.50
CA GLU A 46 -0.35 19.74 -10.34
C GLU A 46 0.37 20.14 -9.05
N LEU A 47 0.02 19.53 -7.92
CA LEU A 47 0.70 19.74 -6.65
C LEU A 47 2.18 19.35 -6.76
N GLU A 48 2.50 18.21 -7.36
CA GLU A 48 3.88 17.78 -7.63
C GLU A 48 4.64 18.79 -8.49
N ARG A 49 4.01 19.32 -9.55
CA ARG A 49 4.62 20.39 -10.37
C ARG A 49 4.86 21.67 -9.59
N LEU A 50 3.94 22.07 -8.70
CA LEU A 50 4.12 23.24 -7.84
C LEU A 50 5.27 23.04 -6.85
N ILE A 51 5.36 21.86 -6.22
CA ILE A 51 6.46 21.52 -5.32
C ILE A 51 7.78 21.48 -6.09
N ALA A 52 7.81 20.87 -7.29
CA ALA A 52 8.99 20.84 -8.15
C ALA A 52 9.42 22.25 -8.54
N LYS A 53 8.47 23.09 -8.98
CA LYS A 53 8.73 24.48 -9.34
C LYS A 53 9.34 25.23 -8.16
N PHE A 54 8.74 25.12 -6.97
CA PHE A 54 9.25 25.73 -5.75
C PHE A 54 10.68 25.27 -5.44
N TRP A 55 10.94 23.96 -5.51
CA TRP A 55 12.23 23.37 -5.20
C TRP A 55 13.34 23.84 -6.14
N TRP A 56 13.04 24.01 -7.43
CA TRP A 56 14.03 24.44 -8.42
C TRP A 56 14.08 25.96 -8.61
N GLN A 57 13.18 26.74 -7.99
CA GLN A 57 13.06 28.18 -8.22
C GLN A 57 14.26 28.96 -7.63
N LYS A 58 14.89 29.83 -8.44
CA LYS A 58 16.02 30.69 -8.02
C LYS A 58 15.59 32.08 -7.49
N GLY A 59 14.33 32.26 -7.09
CA GLY A 59 13.74 33.53 -6.63
C GLY A 59 12.50 33.99 -7.41
N HIS A 60 11.83 35.07 -6.97
CA HIS A 60 10.63 35.59 -7.64
C HIS A 60 10.90 35.94 -9.11
N GLY A 61 10.06 35.44 -10.03
CA GLY A 61 10.15 35.72 -11.46
C GLY A 61 11.26 34.99 -12.23
N LYS A 62 12.19 34.30 -11.56
CA LYS A 62 13.29 33.57 -12.21
C LYS A 62 12.95 32.08 -12.36
N ARG A 63 13.04 31.56 -13.58
CA ARG A 63 12.87 30.12 -13.85
C ARG A 63 14.07 29.33 -13.35
N GLY A 64 13.79 28.28 -12.59
CA GLY A 64 14.75 27.25 -12.20
C GLY A 64 15.08 26.30 -13.34
N ILE A 65 16.26 25.68 -13.30
CA ILE A 65 16.59 24.55 -14.18
C ILE A 65 16.12 23.28 -13.46
N HIS A 66 15.27 22.50 -14.14
CA HIS A 66 14.85 21.18 -13.67
C HIS A 66 15.89 20.15 -14.10
N TRP A 67 16.80 19.79 -13.20
CA TRP A 67 17.92 18.89 -13.51
C TRP A 67 17.53 17.41 -13.57
N CYS A 68 16.37 17.05 -13.02
CA CYS A 68 15.96 15.67 -12.82
C CYS A 68 14.43 15.56 -12.86
N ALA A 69 13.92 14.47 -13.40
CA ALA A 69 12.48 14.25 -13.48
C ALA A 69 11.89 14.02 -12.07
N TRP A 70 10.68 14.52 -11.81
CA TRP A 70 10.04 14.36 -10.49
C TRP A 70 9.91 12.90 -10.07
N LYS A 71 9.69 11.99 -11.03
CA LYS A 71 9.64 10.54 -10.79
C LYS A 71 10.96 10.00 -10.22
N GLU A 72 12.10 10.47 -10.73
CA GLU A 72 13.43 10.07 -10.26
C GLU A 72 13.72 10.62 -8.86
N LEU A 73 13.25 11.83 -8.55
CA LEU A 73 13.34 12.40 -7.19
C LEU A 73 12.51 11.59 -6.17
N CYS A 74 11.42 10.95 -6.63
CA CYS A 74 10.56 10.11 -5.80
C CYS A 74 11.11 8.71 -5.52
N ILE A 75 12.21 8.31 -6.18
CA ILE A 75 12.88 7.05 -5.89
C ILE A 75 13.44 7.10 -4.45
N ALA A 76 13.42 5.94 -3.78
CA ALA A 76 13.94 5.81 -2.43
C ALA A 76 15.43 6.22 -2.35
N LYS A 77 15.87 6.76 -1.21
CA LYS A 77 17.26 7.20 -1.04
C LYS A 77 18.24 6.03 -1.19
N GLU A 78 17.83 4.87 -0.72
CA GLU A 78 18.55 3.59 -0.79
C GLU A 78 18.72 3.10 -2.24
N GLN A 79 17.87 3.57 -3.16
CA GLN A 79 17.90 3.24 -4.59
C GLN A 79 18.45 4.40 -5.45
N GLY A 80 19.08 5.40 -4.84
CA GLY A 80 19.73 6.52 -5.54
C GLY A 80 18.83 7.72 -5.85
N GLY A 81 17.59 7.76 -5.33
CA GLY A 81 16.70 8.92 -5.43
C GLY A 81 16.82 9.88 -4.24
N LEU A 82 15.92 10.88 -4.17
CA LEU A 82 15.89 11.86 -3.06
C LEU A 82 14.81 11.59 -2.01
N GLY A 83 14.00 10.55 -2.19
CA GLY A 83 12.92 10.19 -1.26
C GLY A 83 11.77 11.21 -1.24
N PHE A 84 11.53 11.90 -2.35
CA PHE A 84 10.28 12.64 -2.53
C PHE A 84 9.10 11.66 -2.62
N ARG A 85 7.88 12.15 -2.37
CA ARG A 85 6.68 11.32 -2.42
C ARG A 85 5.92 11.61 -3.70
N ASN A 86 5.66 10.57 -4.47
CA ASN A 86 4.57 10.54 -5.43
C ASN A 86 3.24 10.68 -4.66
N LEU A 87 2.50 11.76 -4.91
CA LEU A 87 1.30 12.12 -4.16
C LEU A 87 0.11 11.21 -4.47
N ASP A 88 0.03 10.64 -5.68
CA ASP A 88 -1.00 9.66 -6.03
C ASP A 88 -0.85 8.40 -5.17
N LEU A 89 0.35 7.82 -5.16
CA LEU A 89 0.63 6.62 -4.36
C LEU A 89 0.55 6.91 -2.85
N PHE A 90 1.01 8.09 -2.42
CA PHE A 90 0.93 8.49 -1.01
C PHE A 90 -0.50 8.67 -0.52
N ASN A 91 -1.38 9.23 -1.36
CA ASN A 91 -2.80 9.39 -1.07
C ASN A 91 -3.48 8.02 -0.87
N VAL A 92 -3.21 7.04 -1.73
CA VAL A 92 -3.75 5.68 -1.58
C VAL A 92 -3.21 4.99 -0.33
N ALA A 93 -1.91 5.14 -0.01
CA ALA A 93 -1.34 4.58 1.21
C ALA A 93 -1.95 5.19 2.49
N LEU A 94 -2.31 6.48 2.48
CA LEU A 94 -3.02 7.12 3.59
C LEU A 94 -4.45 6.60 3.73
N LEU A 95 -5.17 6.43 2.62
CA LEU A 95 -6.52 5.85 2.59
C LEU A 95 -6.52 4.40 3.10
N ALA A 96 -5.50 3.60 2.73
CA ALA A 96 -5.32 2.24 3.24
C ALA A 96 -5.15 2.22 4.77
N LYS A 97 -4.44 3.22 5.33
CA LYS A 97 -4.33 3.35 6.78
C LYS A 97 -5.71 3.55 7.42
N GLN A 98 -6.53 4.45 6.88
CA GLN A 98 -7.88 4.67 7.40
C GLN A 98 -8.73 3.40 7.28
N ALA A 99 -8.69 2.74 6.12
CA ALA A 99 -9.41 1.50 5.84
C ALA A 99 -9.06 0.36 6.82
N LYS A 100 -7.78 0.18 7.15
CA LYS A 100 -7.32 -0.90 8.04
C LYS A 100 -7.90 -0.80 9.45
N TYR A 101 -8.05 0.42 9.98
CA TYR A 101 -8.51 0.63 11.36
C TYR A 101 -10.03 0.82 11.45
N PHE A 102 -10.81 0.43 10.45
CA PHE A 102 -12.26 0.35 10.58
C PHE A 102 -12.61 -0.74 11.62
N PRO A 103 -13.14 -0.38 12.80
CA PRO A 103 -13.22 -1.31 13.94
C PRO A 103 -14.22 -2.46 13.77
N TYR A 104 -15.09 -2.40 12.75
CA TYR A 104 -16.30 -3.22 12.65
C TYR A 104 -16.54 -3.85 11.29
N SER A 105 -15.52 -4.03 10.43
CA SER A 105 -15.83 -4.56 9.11
C SER A 105 -14.79 -5.43 8.44
N ASP A 106 -15.38 -6.42 7.77
CA ASP A 106 -14.88 -7.21 6.66
C ASP A 106 -14.62 -6.32 5.43
N PHE A 107 -13.84 -5.24 5.60
CA PHE A 107 -13.55 -4.25 4.57
C PHE A 107 -12.99 -4.90 3.29
N ILE A 108 -12.24 -5.98 3.47
CA ILE A 108 -11.67 -6.78 2.39
C ILE A 108 -12.74 -7.46 1.54
N ASN A 109 -13.91 -7.79 2.10
CA ASN A 109 -15.04 -8.33 1.34
C ASN A 109 -16.09 -7.27 0.99
N ALA A 110 -16.02 -6.08 1.59
CA ALA A 110 -16.99 -5.00 1.34
C ALA A 110 -17.09 -4.61 -0.14
N GLN A 111 -18.32 -4.56 -0.65
CA GLN A 111 -18.62 -4.14 -2.01
C GLN A 111 -18.81 -2.61 -2.08
N LEU A 112 -18.59 -2.04 -3.26
CA LEU A 112 -18.74 -0.60 -3.45
C LEU A 112 -20.22 -0.17 -3.36
N GLY A 113 -21.15 -1.04 -3.78
CA GLY A 113 -22.59 -0.80 -3.74
C GLY A 113 -23.08 0.25 -4.76
N ASN A 114 -24.37 0.58 -4.70
CA ASN A 114 -25.00 1.58 -5.56
C ASN A 114 -24.91 2.99 -4.92
N LEU A 115 -24.61 4.00 -5.73
CA LEU A 115 -24.49 5.42 -5.30
C LEU A 115 -23.65 5.64 -4.03
N PRO A 116 -22.39 5.17 -3.98
CA PRO A 116 -21.60 5.29 -2.77
C PRO A 116 -21.14 6.72 -2.51
N SER A 117 -21.00 7.06 -1.22
CA SER A 117 -20.42 8.34 -0.81
C SER A 117 -19.02 8.50 -1.37
N LEU A 118 -18.59 9.73 -1.62
CA LEU A 118 -17.24 9.98 -2.13
C LEU A 118 -16.16 9.48 -1.18
N THR A 119 -16.38 9.63 0.12
CA THR A 119 -15.49 9.10 1.15
C THR A 119 -15.40 7.59 1.04
N TRP A 120 -16.52 6.88 0.88
CA TRP A 120 -16.51 5.43 0.70
C TRP A 120 -15.80 5.02 -0.58
N LYS A 121 -16.07 5.67 -1.72
CA LYS A 121 -15.34 5.46 -2.98
C LYS A 121 -13.83 5.64 -2.81
N SER A 122 -13.44 6.64 -2.04
CA SER A 122 -12.03 6.98 -1.79
C SER A 122 -11.35 5.90 -0.95
N VAL A 123 -11.96 5.52 0.18
CA VAL A 123 -11.44 4.47 1.06
C VAL A 123 -11.41 3.13 0.32
N TRP A 124 -12.47 2.81 -0.42
CA TRP A 124 -12.58 1.58 -1.23
C TRP A 124 -11.50 1.48 -2.31
N ALA A 125 -11.01 2.59 -2.86
CA ALA A 125 -9.89 2.57 -3.80
C ALA A 125 -8.58 2.02 -3.19
N ALA A 126 -8.44 2.04 -1.86
CA ALA A 126 -7.31 1.44 -1.17
C ALA A 126 -7.50 -0.06 -0.84
N LYS A 127 -8.65 -0.64 -1.19
CA LYS A 127 -8.98 -2.04 -0.94
C LYS A 127 -7.98 -3.01 -1.54
N ARG A 128 -7.58 -2.79 -2.79
CA ARG A 128 -6.64 -3.65 -3.49
C ARG A 128 -5.28 -3.67 -2.80
N LEU A 129 -4.78 -2.50 -2.37
CA LEU A 129 -3.54 -2.40 -1.62
C LEU A 129 -3.59 -3.23 -0.32
N LEU A 130 -4.72 -3.20 0.39
CA LEU A 130 -4.89 -4.03 1.59
C LEU A 130 -4.99 -5.51 1.25
N GLN A 131 -5.70 -5.91 0.20
CA GLN A 131 -5.73 -7.30 -0.28
C GLN A 131 -4.35 -7.82 -0.66
N ASP A 132 -3.54 -7.00 -1.32
CA ASP A 132 -2.21 -7.38 -1.80
C ASP A 132 -1.14 -7.33 -0.69
N GLY A 133 -1.42 -6.71 0.46
CA GLY A 133 -0.45 -6.57 1.55
C GLY A 133 -0.85 -7.23 2.87
N LEU A 134 -2.13 -7.56 3.08
CA LEU A 134 -2.58 -8.33 4.24
C LEU A 134 -2.45 -9.83 3.97
N GLY A 135 -2.26 -10.58 5.04
CA GLY A 135 -2.43 -12.01 5.08
C GLY A 135 -2.72 -12.49 6.50
N TRP A 136 -2.91 -13.79 6.65
CA TRP A 136 -3.35 -14.39 7.90
C TRP A 136 -2.16 -15.01 8.64
N ARG A 137 -2.12 -14.77 9.96
CA ARG A 137 -1.32 -15.56 10.88
C ARG A 137 -2.22 -16.61 11.50
N ILE A 138 -1.84 -17.87 11.31
CA ILE A 138 -2.61 -19.03 11.74
C ILE A 138 -2.52 -19.18 13.25
N GLY A 139 -3.68 -19.12 13.90
CA GLY A 139 -3.93 -19.54 15.28
C GLY A 139 -4.63 -20.90 15.26
N ARG A 140 -5.97 -20.90 15.39
CA ARG A 140 -6.83 -22.10 15.30
C ARG A 140 -6.94 -22.65 13.87
N GLY A 141 -6.86 -21.79 12.86
CA GLY A 141 -7.04 -22.13 11.45
C GLY A 141 -8.50 -22.35 11.04
N ASP A 142 -9.47 -22.06 11.90
CA ASP A 142 -10.90 -22.26 11.66
C ASP A 142 -11.56 -21.08 10.92
N GLN A 143 -10.87 -19.94 10.80
CA GLN A 143 -11.35 -18.76 10.06
C GLN A 143 -10.62 -18.53 8.74
N VAL A 144 -9.63 -19.36 8.41
CA VAL A 144 -8.74 -19.16 7.26
C VAL A 144 -8.99 -20.24 6.22
N SER A 145 -9.40 -19.83 5.01
CA SER A 145 -9.54 -20.71 3.87
C SER A 145 -8.17 -21.08 3.30
N VAL A 146 -7.96 -22.36 3.03
CA VAL A 146 -6.68 -22.84 2.47
C VAL A 146 -6.37 -22.21 1.11
N TRP A 147 -7.39 -22.02 0.28
CA TRP A 147 -7.22 -21.64 -1.13
C TRP A 147 -7.53 -20.18 -1.41
N ASN A 148 -8.43 -19.57 -0.63
CA ASN A 148 -8.90 -18.22 -0.90
C ASN A 148 -8.14 -17.16 -0.09
N ASP A 149 -7.59 -17.53 1.07
CA ASP A 149 -6.87 -16.62 1.95
C ASP A 149 -5.36 -16.72 1.77
N ARG A 150 -4.68 -15.57 1.90
CA ARG A 150 -3.22 -15.53 1.89
C ARG A 150 -2.70 -15.77 3.30
N TRP A 151 -2.26 -16.99 3.60
CA TRP A 151 -1.70 -17.35 4.90
C TRP A 151 -0.28 -17.93 4.82
N ILE A 152 0.20 -18.21 3.59
CA ILE A 152 1.55 -18.73 3.34
C ILE A 152 2.46 -17.55 2.94
N PRO A 153 3.50 -17.24 3.72
CA PRO A 153 4.40 -16.12 3.41
C PRO A 153 5.08 -16.27 2.04
N GLY A 154 5.02 -15.22 1.22
CA GLY A 154 5.67 -15.18 -0.08
C GLY A 154 5.11 -16.18 -1.10
N VAL A 155 3.82 -16.54 -0.98
CA VAL A 155 3.06 -17.32 -1.97
C VAL A 155 1.75 -16.59 -2.24
N ASP A 156 1.42 -16.39 -3.51
CA ASP A 156 0.12 -15.84 -3.90
C ASP A 156 -0.95 -16.94 -3.88
N CYS A 157 -2.20 -16.60 -3.55
CA CYS A 157 -3.31 -17.57 -3.50
C CYS A 157 -3.48 -18.32 -4.84
N THR A 158 -3.15 -17.67 -5.97
CA THR A 158 -3.19 -18.27 -7.30
C THR A 158 -2.13 -19.35 -7.52
N GLN A 159 -1.01 -19.28 -6.81
CA GLN A 159 0.08 -20.27 -6.87
C GLN A 159 -0.17 -21.46 -5.93
N SER A 160 -0.98 -21.26 -4.89
CA SER A 160 -1.32 -22.33 -3.94
C SER A 160 -2.26 -23.38 -4.53
N ARG A 161 -3.08 -23.03 -5.54
CA ARG A 161 -4.11 -23.94 -6.07
C ARG A 161 -3.49 -25.04 -6.94
N ASN A 162 -3.45 -26.26 -6.42
CA ASN A 162 -3.23 -27.45 -7.24
C ASN A 162 -4.54 -27.84 -7.95
N PHE A 163 -4.44 -28.26 -9.21
CA PHE A 163 -5.56 -28.76 -10.04
C PHE A 163 -6.02 -30.18 -9.67
N ASN A 164 -5.51 -30.76 -8.57
CA ASN A 164 -5.93 -32.09 -8.14
C ASN A 164 -7.25 -31.96 -7.38
N GLU A 165 -8.36 -32.12 -8.10
CA GLU A 165 -9.76 -32.03 -7.68
C GLU A 165 -10.20 -33.02 -6.58
N SER A 166 -9.28 -33.79 -5.99
CA SER A 166 -9.62 -34.98 -5.19
C SER A 166 -9.67 -34.76 -3.68
N ILE A 167 -9.24 -33.60 -3.17
CA ILE A 167 -9.14 -33.35 -1.72
C ILE A 167 -9.93 -32.09 -1.35
N GLU A 168 -11.10 -32.28 -0.75
CA GLU A 168 -11.95 -31.23 -0.16
C GLU A 168 -11.35 -30.73 1.17
N ILE A 169 -10.21 -30.03 1.11
CA ILE A 169 -9.71 -29.27 2.26
C ILE A 169 -10.14 -27.82 2.08
N GLU A 170 -11.04 -27.32 2.92
CA GLU A 170 -11.49 -25.92 2.85
C GLU A 170 -10.73 -24.99 3.81
N LEU A 171 -10.51 -25.45 5.05
CA LEU A 171 -9.96 -24.65 6.16
C LEU A 171 -8.59 -25.13 6.60
N VAL A 172 -7.74 -24.18 7.03
CA VAL A 172 -6.36 -24.46 7.49
C VAL A 172 -6.35 -25.36 8.73
N SER A 173 -7.38 -25.30 9.58
CA SER A 173 -7.57 -26.19 10.73
C SER A 173 -7.54 -27.67 10.34
N SER A 174 -7.96 -28.02 9.12
CA SER A 174 -7.91 -29.39 8.61
C SER A 174 -6.49 -29.90 8.40
N LEU A 175 -5.53 -28.99 8.19
CA LEU A 175 -4.10 -29.29 8.03
C LEU A 175 -3.34 -29.41 9.36
N ILE A 176 -4.00 -29.10 10.48
CA ILE A 176 -3.42 -29.12 11.83
C ILE A 176 -3.95 -30.34 12.59
N ASP A 177 -3.09 -31.03 13.33
CA ASP A 177 -3.47 -32.15 14.20
C ASP A 177 -3.83 -31.71 15.62
N SER A 178 -4.34 -32.65 16.43
CA SER A 178 -4.70 -32.39 17.83
C SER A 178 -3.50 -32.06 18.72
N THR A 179 -2.27 -32.36 18.26
CA THR A 179 -1.01 -32.03 18.95
C THR A 179 -0.45 -30.67 18.52
N ARG A 180 -1.22 -29.87 17.78
CA ARG A 180 -0.82 -28.57 17.25
C ARG A 180 0.39 -28.64 16.32
N LYS A 181 0.51 -29.73 15.57
CA LYS A 181 1.51 -29.91 14.52
C LYS A 181 0.84 -29.99 13.15
N TRP A 182 1.60 -29.62 12.13
CA TRP A 182 1.18 -29.76 10.75
C TRP A 182 1.08 -31.25 10.37
N LYS A 183 -0.02 -31.64 9.71
CA LYS A 183 -0.19 -32.96 9.10
C LYS A 183 0.70 -33.07 7.86
N ALA A 184 1.98 -33.37 8.07
CA ALA A 184 3.01 -33.25 7.04
C ALA A 184 2.72 -34.07 5.78
N GLU A 185 2.25 -35.30 5.93
CA GLU A 185 1.93 -36.16 4.79
C GLU A 185 0.75 -35.61 3.98
N LEU A 186 -0.30 -35.11 4.65
CA LEU A 186 -1.43 -34.47 3.98
C LEU A 186 -0.96 -33.24 3.19
N ILE A 187 -0.12 -32.39 3.79
CA ILE A 187 0.40 -31.17 3.14
C ILE A 187 1.25 -31.52 1.91
N LYS A 188 2.15 -32.51 2.00
CA LYS A 188 2.97 -32.93 0.86
C LYS A 188 2.14 -33.52 -0.28
N HIS A 189 1.03 -34.19 0.02
CA HIS A 189 0.12 -34.71 -0.99
C HIS A 189 -0.77 -33.63 -1.61
N THR A 190 -1.12 -32.59 -0.83
CA THR A 190 -2.04 -31.52 -1.25
C THR A 190 -1.34 -30.38 -2.00
N PHE A 191 -0.12 -30.01 -1.63
CA PHE A 191 0.60 -28.85 -2.17
C PHE A 191 1.82 -29.26 -2.99
N LEU A 192 2.25 -28.40 -3.92
CA LEU A 192 3.55 -28.53 -4.57
C LEU A 192 4.66 -28.57 -3.52
N GLU A 193 5.71 -29.36 -3.74
CA GLU A 193 6.82 -29.53 -2.79
C GLU A 193 7.39 -28.18 -2.29
N SER A 194 7.57 -27.21 -3.18
CA SER A 194 8.06 -25.87 -2.82
C SER A 194 7.13 -25.08 -1.89
N ILE A 195 5.82 -25.34 -1.96
CA ILE A 195 4.81 -24.70 -1.11
C ILE A 195 4.64 -25.48 0.18
N ALA A 196 4.59 -26.82 0.10
CA ALA A 196 4.55 -27.72 1.25
C ALA A 196 5.70 -27.42 2.23
N GLN A 197 6.92 -27.26 1.73
CA GLN A 197 8.07 -26.88 2.56
C GLN A 197 7.88 -25.54 3.28
N LYS A 198 7.32 -24.53 2.61
CA LYS A 198 7.01 -23.23 3.24
C LYS A 198 5.96 -23.38 4.33
N ILE A 199 4.90 -24.17 4.10
CA ILE A 199 3.85 -24.42 5.09
C ILE A 199 4.46 -25.08 6.34
N LEU A 200 5.28 -26.11 6.16
CA LEU A 200 5.90 -26.84 7.27
C LEU A 200 6.87 -25.99 8.09
N GLN A 201 7.40 -24.90 7.52
CA GLN A 201 8.24 -23.93 8.22
C GLN A 201 7.45 -22.90 9.03
N ILE A 202 6.12 -22.81 8.86
CA ILE A 202 5.30 -21.88 9.65
C ILE A 202 5.20 -22.43 11.08
N PRO A 203 5.69 -21.68 12.10
CA PRO A 203 5.59 -22.13 13.48
C PRO A 203 4.13 -22.04 13.94
N LEU A 204 3.62 -23.14 14.50
CA LEU A 204 2.37 -23.16 15.24
C LEU A 204 2.67 -22.91 16.71
N ALA A 205 2.03 -21.92 17.32
CA ALA A 205 2.17 -21.72 18.76
C ALA A 205 1.51 -22.85 19.54
N GLU A 206 2.13 -23.19 20.68
CA GLU A 206 1.62 -24.16 21.65
C GLU A 206 0.31 -23.65 22.28
N GLU A 207 0.26 -22.34 22.60
CA GLU A 207 -0.95 -21.69 23.07
C GLU A 207 -1.92 -21.39 21.91
N ILE A 208 -3.19 -21.72 22.12
CA ILE A 208 -4.25 -21.50 21.13
C ILE A 208 -4.68 -20.04 21.20
N TYR A 209 -4.43 -19.30 20.12
CA TYR A 209 -4.96 -17.96 19.88
C TYR A 209 -5.85 -17.95 18.64
N GLU A 210 -6.65 -16.89 18.48
CA GLU A 210 -7.55 -16.72 17.33
C GLU A 210 -6.79 -16.33 16.06
N ASP A 211 -7.27 -16.76 14.89
CA ASP A 211 -6.67 -16.33 13.63
C ASP A 211 -6.76 -14.80 13.49
N PHE A 212 -5.67 -14.16 13.04
CA PHE A 212 -5.67 -12.71 12.86
C PHE A 212 -4.90 -12.25 11.63
N GLN A 213 -5.31 -11.10 11.09
CA GLN A 213 -4.69 -10.49 9.92
C GLN A 213 -3.43 -9.71 10.29
N VAL A 214 -2.39 -9.90 9.48
CA VAL A 214 -1.06 -9.31 9.62
C VAL A 214 -0.67 -8.63 8.31
N TRP A 215 0.10 -7.55 8.39
CA TRP A 215 0.62 -6.85 7.21
C TRP A 215 1.97 -7.44 6.78
N TYR A 216 2.06 -7.99 5.56
CA TYR A 216 3.28 -8.59 5.02
C TYR A 216 4.22 -7.61 4.32
N GLY A 217 3.87 -6.32 4.24
CA GLY A 217 4.76 -5.31 3.64
C GLY A 217 5.98 -4.94 4.50
N GLU A 218 6.03 -5.38 5.76
CA GLU A 218 7.14 -5.16 6.70
C GLU A 218 7.29 -6.37 7.65
N HIS A 219 8.51 -6.62 8.13
CA HIS A 219 8.79 -7.77 9.01
C HIS A 219 8.09 -7.72 10.38
N SER A 220 7.71 -6.53 10.85
CA SER A 220 6.98 -6.36 12.12
C SER A 220 5.58 -6.93 12.08
N GLY A 221 5.00 -7.13 10.88
CA GLY A 221 3.60 -7.47 10.73
C GLY A 221 2.64 -6.28 10.91
N GLU A 222 3.17 -5.11 11.27
CA GLU A 222 2.40 -3.89 11.47
C GLU A 222 2.25 -3.10 10.19
N PHE A 223 1.08 -2.50 10.00
CA PHE A 223 0.86 -1.63 8.86
C PHE A 223 1.48 -0.27 9.10
N THR A 224 2.28 0.20 8.15
CA THR A 224 2.71 1.59 8.10
C THR A 224 2.39 2.19 6.74
N VAL A 225 2.14 3.51 6.70
CA VAL A 225 1.97 4.22 5.43
C VAL A 225 3.23 4.10 4.56
N ARG A 226 4.40 3.94 5.20
CA ARG A 226 5.68 3.75 4.51
C ARG A 226 5.73 2.41 3.78
N SER A 227 5.41 1.29 4.45
CA SER A 227 5.42 -0.02 3.79
C SER A 227 4.31 -0.16 2.76
N ALA A 228 3.13 0.38 3.01
CA ALA A 228 2.06 0.45 2.01
C ALA A 228 2.48 1.26 0.77
N TYR A 229 3.12 2.41 0.96
CA TYR A 229 3.65 3.21 -0.13
C TYR A 229 4.73 2.48 -0.93
N LYS A 230 5.64 1.77 -0.25
CA LYS A 230 6.68 0.95 -0.88
C LYS A 230 6.07 -0.17 -1.73
N LEU A 231 5.08 -0.88 -1.19
CA LEU A 231 4.38 -1.94 -1.93
C LEU A 231 3.74 -1.41 -3.22
N LEU A 232 3.15 -0.20 -3.18
CA LEU A 232 2.61 0.47 -4.36
C LEU A 232 3.68 0.87 -5.39
N GLN A 233 4.87 1.28 -4.94
CA GLN A 233 5.99 1.59 -5.84
C GLN A 233 6.53 0.33 -6.52
N ASP A 234 6.73 -0.75 -5.75
CA ASP A 234 7.34 -1.99 -6.24
C ASP A 234 6.41 -2.73 -7.20
N ALA A 235 5.11 -2.73 -6.93
CA ALA A 235 4.15 -3.49 -7.71
C ALA A 235 3.79 -2.82 -9.06
N ASN A 236 4.26 -1.59 -9.32
CA ASN A 236 3.79 -0.75 -10.44
C ASN A 236 2.25 -0.71 -10.58
N LEU A 237 1.52 -1.02 -9.51
CA LEU A 237 0.08 -1.10 -9.50
C LEU A 237 -0.45 0.31 -9.72
N ALA A 238 -1.16 0.55 -10.82
CA ALA A 238 -2.01 1.71 -10.93
C ALA A 238 -3.23 1.45 -10.03
N PRO A 239 -3.36 2.09 -8.85
CA PRO A 239 -4.40 1.73 -7.88
C PRO A 239 -5.82 2.01 -8.39
N ARG A 240 -5.92 2.63 -9.58
CA ARG A 240 -7.14 3.18 -10.15
C ARG A 240 -7.64 2.40 -11.36
N ASP A 241 -7.01 1.28 -11.73
CA ASP A 241 -7.44 0.48 -12.90
C ASP A 241 -8.85 -0.12 -12.72
N TYR A 242 -9.35 -0.19 -11.49
CA TYR A 242 -10.72 -0.61 -11.16
C TYR A 242 -11.72 0.55 -11.00
N LEU A 243 -11.26 1.81 -11.01
CA LEU A 243 -12.15 2.96 -11.04
C LEU A 243 -12.56 3.20 -12.49
N LEU A 244 -13.49 2.37 -13.00
CA LEU A 244 -14.24 2.67 -14.21
C LEU A 244 -14.71 4.12 -14.12
N GLN A 245 -14.11 4.93 -14.99
CA GLN A 245 -14.40 6.32 -15.33
C GLN A 245 -15.59 6.92 -14.56
N THR A 246 -15.33 7.48 -13.39
CA THR A 246 -16.24 8.49 -12.84
C THR A 246 -15.51 9.83 -12.89
N ASP A 247 -16.15 10.79 -13.54
CA ASP A 247 -15.64 12.13 -13.84
C ASP A 247 -15.54 12.96 -12.55
N THR A 248 -14.60 12.55 -11.68
CA THR A 248 -14.31 13.16 -10.37
C THR A 248 -13.87 14.61 -10.53
N ASN A 249 -13.37 15.01 -11.70
CA ASN A 249 -13.00 16.39 -12.01
C ASN A 249 -14.15 17.38 -11.77
N ASN A 250 -15.39 17.02 -12.14
CA ASN A 250 -16.54 17.92 -11.95
C ASN A 250 -16.94 18.07 -10.48
N PHE A 251 -16.74 17.03 -9.65
CA PHE A 251 -16.98 17.13 -8.22
C PHE A 251 -15.96 18.04 -7.54
N TYR A 252 -14.66 17.83 -7.80
CA TYR A 252 -13.61 18.62 -7.14
C TYR A 252 -13.62 20.09 -7.57
N LYS A 253 -13.95 20.39 -8.84
CA LYS A 253 -14.21 21.76 -9.27
C LYS A 253 -15.31 22.43 -8.46
N LYS A 254 -16.39 21.71 -8.11
CA LYS A 254 -17.47 22.23 -7.26
C LYS A 254 -17.03 22.37 -5.80
N LEU A 255 -16.36 21.35 -5.26
CA LEU A 255 -15.90 21.34 -3.86
C LEU A 255 -14.99 22.54 -3.55
N TRP A 256 -14.02 22.84 -4.42
CA TRP A 256 -13.06 23.92 -4.20
C TRP A 256 -13.59 25.32 -4.51
N ASN A 257 -14.74 25.41 -5.19
CA ASN A 257 -15.46 26.66 -5.39
C ASN A 257 -16.44 26.97 -4.24
N LEU A 258 -16.57 26.08 -3.24
CA LEU A 258 -17.35 26.38 -2.05
C LEU A 258 -16.56 27.36 -1.17
N GLN A 259 -17.09 28.57 -1.01
CA GLN A 259 -16.66 29.48 0.05
C GLN A 259 -17.19 28.92 1.37
N LEU A 260 -16.38 28.11 2.04
CA LEU A 260 -16.65 27.70 3.42
C LEU A 260 -16.32 28.88 4.35
N PRO A 261 -17.16 29.14 5.37
CA PRO A 261 -16.98 30.24 6.33
C PRO A 261 -15.73 30.09 7.20
#